data_AF-A0A268NTH3-F1
#
_entry.id   AF-A0A268NTH3-F1
#
_cell.length_a   1.000
_cell.length_b   1.000
_cell.length_c   1.000
_cell.angle_alpha   90.00
_cell.angle_beta   90.00
_cell.angle_gamma   90.00
#
_symmetry.space_group_name_H-M   'P 1'
#
loop_
_entity.id
_entity.type
_entity.pdbx_description
1 polymer ?
#
loop_
_entity_poly.entity_id
_entity_poly.type
_entity_poly.pdbx_seq_one_letter_code
_entity_poly.pdbx_strand_id
1 'polypeptide(L)'
;MHVGYSIDKKKFKLFTVHSNPLLTNEIASLLGCAVGKSSVKRFSDGEVQINIEESVRGSKVFVVQSTSQPGNEHVMELLIMIDALKRASAKEINVVIPYFGYARQDRKARAREPIAAKLVANLLETAGADRILTVDLHAPQIQGFFNIPVDPLQGLPLLARYFLNKALKQPVIVAPNHSGLGRARRLAEYLDAPIAFIDKRHPEPGFPQAVNVVGDTEGREAIIVDDLIDTAATVTLAANALQENKVSAIYACCTHPVLTGPAIERLQMAPIKEIVVTNTIELDEDKKVGNLTVLSIAPLLAEAIYRVHREQSVSTLFQ
;
A
#
# COMPACT_ATOMS: atom_id res chain seq x y z
N MET A 1 13.55 11.50 16.45
CA MET A 1 14.99 11.63 16.15
C MET A 1 15.13 11.77 14.64
N HIS A 2 15.65 12.88 14.13
CA HIS A 2 16.05 12.96 12.73
C HIS A 2 17.29 12.09 12.57
N VAL A 3 17.12 10.91 11.99
CA VAL A 3 18.24 10.11 11.50
C VAL A 3 18.79 10.89 10.31
N GLY A 4 19.97 11.50 10.46
CA GLY A 4 20.62 12.19 9.35
C GLY A 4 21.10 11.16 8.33
N TYR A 5 20.37 10.97 7.24
CA TYR A 5 20.78 10.10 6.14
C TYR A 5 21.97 10.74 5.41
N SER A 6 23.05 9.97 5.19
CA SER A 6 24.20 10.41 4.40
C SER A 6 24.27 9.61 3.09
N ILE A 7 23.87 10.24 1.98
CA ILE A 7 23.82 9.60 0.66
C ILE A 7 24.86 10.21 -0.28
N ASP A 8 25.61 9.35 -0.98
CA ASP A 8 26.50 9.79 -2.06
C ASP A 8 25.65 10.20 -3.28
N LYS A 9 25.40 11.50 -3.40
CA LYS A 9 24.58 12.11 -4.46
C LYS A 9 25.08 11.85 -5.89
N LYS A 10 26.35 11.43 -6.07
CA LYS A 10 26.87 11.07 -7.41
C LYS A 10 26.48 9.66 -7.85
N LYS A 11 26.18 8.76 -6.90
CA LYS A 11 25.89 7.34 -7.17
C LYS A 11 24.43 6.96 -6.87
N PHE A 12 23.64 7.89 -6.36
CA PHE A 12 22.24 7.71 -6.01
C PHE A 12 21.36 8.62 -6.85
N LYS A 13 20.28 8.08 -7.41
CA LYS A 13 19.22 8.84 -8.07
C LYS A 13 17.86 8.33 -7.62
N LEU A 14 16.94 9.26 -7.38
CA LEU A 14 15.56 8.96 -7.02
C LEU A 14 14.65 9.61 -8.05
N PHE A 15 13.80 8.84 -8.71
CA PHE A 15 12.82 9.34 -9.67
C PHE A 15 11.41 8.94 -9.25
N THR A 16 10.43 9.62 -9.83
CA THR A 16 9.02 9.26 -9.80
C THR A 16 8.46 9.39 -11.20
N VAL A 17 7.32 8.74 -11.43
CA VAL A 17 6.45 9.07 -12.55
C VAL A 17 5.19 9.77 -11.98
N HIS A 18 3.99 9.47 -12.45
CA HIS A 18 2.79 10.24 -12.12
C HIS A 18 2.04 9.80 -10.85
N SER A 19 2.23 8.58 -10.34
CA SER A 19 1.32 8.04 -9.32
C SER A 19 1.50 8.60 -7.90
N ASN A 20 2.72 9.03 -7.55
CA ASN A 20 3.12 9.39 -6.19
C ASN A 20 4.18 10.51 -6.11
N PRO A 21 4.03 11.65 -6.84
CA PRO A 21 4.97 12.76 -6.74
C PRO A 21 5.07 13.31 -5.32
N LEU A 22 3.97 13.40 -4.56
CA LEU A 22 4.00 13.95 -3.19
C LEU A 22 4.80 13.05 -2.25
N LEU A 23 4.53 11.75 -2.26
CA LEU A 23 5.27 10.78 -1.44
C LEU A 23 6.76 10.74 -1.83
N THR A 24 7.09 10.82 -3.11
CA THR A 24 8.49 10.82 -3.57
C THR A 24 9.24 12.05 -3.07
N ASN A 25 8.62 13.23 -3.08
CA ASN A 25 9.22 14.44 -2.55
C ASN A 25 9.46 14.35 -1.04
N GLU A 26 8.54 13.74 -0.30
CA GLU A 26 8.72 13.50 1.13
C GLU A 26 9.90 12.55 1.41
N ILE A 27 9.99 11.44 0.67
CA ILE A 27 11.13 10.51 0.72
C ILE A 27 12.43 11.25 0.41
N ALA A 28 12.46 12.05 -0.67
CA ALA A 28 13.65 12.80 -1.08
C ALA A 28 14.11 13.80 0.01
N SER A 29 13.16 14.49 0.63
CA SER A 29 13.41 15.41 1.74
C SER A 29 14.04 14.71 2.94
N LEU A 30 13.49 13.56 3.35
CA LEU A 30 14.06 12.75 4.42
C LEU A 30 15.48 12.29 4.08
N LEU A 31 15.70 11.80 2.85
CA LEU A 31 17.00 11.32 2.38
C LEU A 31 18.03 12.44 2.12
N GLY A 32 17.64 13.71 2.19
CA GLY A 32 18.53 14.85 1.91
C GLY A 32 18.96 14.96 0.44
N CYS A 33 18.15 14.46 -0.49
CA CYS A 33 18.38 14.49 -1.93
C CYS A 33 17.27 15.22 -2.69
N ALA A 34 17.50 15.50 -3.97
CA ALA A 34 16.45 15.99 -4.87
C ALA A 34 15.90 14.83 -5.70
N VAL A 35 14.64 14.94 -6.10
CA VAL A 35 14.07 14.08 -7.15
C VAL A 35 14.78 14.39 -8.47
N GLY A 36 15.14 13.34 -9.20
CA GLY A 36 15.85 13.42 -10.46
C GLY A 36 15.00 14.07 -11.54
N LYS A 37 15.67 14.72 -12.48
CA LYS A 37 15.06 15.44 -13.59
C LYS A 37 14.65 14.45 -14.68
N SER A 38 13.37 14.32 -14.89
CA SER A 38 12.78 13.57 -15.99
C SER A 38 11.48 14.21 -16.42
N SER A 39 11.18 14.14 -17.72
CA SER A 39 9.87 14.52 -18.24
C SER A 39 9.07 13.27 -18.59
N VAL A 40 7.83 13.20 -18.11
CA VAL A 40 6.86 12.19 -18.55
C VAL A 40 5.71 12.93 -19.21
N LYS A 41 5.52 12.66 -20.50
CA LYS A 41 4.52 13.32 -21.35
C LYS A 41 3.68 12.26 -22.05
N ARG A 42 2.57 12.71 -22.64
CA ARG A 42 1.75 11.88 -23.52
C ARG A 42 1.68 12.51 -24.89
N PHE A 43 1.81 11.69 -25.93
CA PHE A 43 1.46 12.07 -27.29
C PHE A 43 -0.06 12.24 -27.42
N SER A 44 -0.51 12.84 -28.53
CA SER A 44 -1.93 13.13 -28.75
C SER A 44 -2.83 11.88 -28.81
N ASP A 45 -2.25 10.72 -29.09
CA ASP A 45 -2.91 9.41 -29.11
C ASP A 45 -2.85 8.67 -27.76
N GLY A 46 -2.20 9.26 -26.75
CA GLY A 46 -2.10 8.71 -25.39
C GLY A 46 -0.84 7.90 -25.11
N GLU A 47 0.04 7.67 -26.11
CA GLU A 47 1.32 7.00 -25.91
C GLU A 47 2.22 7.78 -24.94
N VAL A 48 2.91 7.06 -24.05
CA VAL A 48 3.76 7.64 -23.02
C VAL A 48 5.15 7.92 -23.58
N GLN A 49 5.62 9.15 -23.43
CA GLN A 49 6.98 9.58 -23.76
C GLN A 49 7.74 9.93 -22.48
N ILE A 50 8.88 9.26 -22.23
CA ILE A 50 9.76 9.53 -21.09
C ILE A 50 11.12 9.98 -21.59
N ASN A 51 11.64 11.05 -20.99
CA ASN A 51 13.02 11.50 -21.18
C ASN A 51 13.70 11.71 -19.82
N ILE A 52 14.89 11.14 -19.64
CA ILE A 52 15.72 11.35 -18.45
C ILE A 52 16.64 12.53 -18.75
N GLU A 53 16.52 13.60 -17.98
CA GLU A 53 17.15 14.90 -18.26
C GLU A 53 18.48 15.09 -17.51
N GLU A 54 19.00 14.03 -16.90
CA GLU A 54 20.30 14.00 -16.25
C GLU A 54 21.00 12.66 -16.40
N SER A 55 22.33 12.63 -16.23
CA SER A 55 23.07 11.37 -16.36
C SER A 55 22.77 10.43 -15.18
N VAL A 56 22.36 9.21 -15.52
CA VAL A 56 22.18 8.09 -14.58
C VAL A 56 23.25 7.00 -14.74
N ARG A 57 24.23 7.21 -15.63
CA ARG A 57 25.26 6.22 -15.96
C ARG A 57 26.00 5.76 -14.71
N GLY A 58 26.01 4.45 -14.46
CA GLY A 58 26.71 3.86 -13.32
C GLY A 58 26.07 4.14 -11.95
N SER A 59 24.91 4.82 -11.89
CA SER A 59 24.21 5.14 -10.64
C SER A 59 23.32 3.97 -10.20
N LYS A 60 23.15 3.81 -8.88
CA LYS A 60 22.04 3.05 -8.29
C LYS A 60 20.81 3.96 -8.31
N VAL A 61 19.78 3.56 -9.03
CA VAL A 61 18.56 4.33 -9.25
C VAL A 61 17.42 3.72 -8.47
N PHE A 62 16.57 4.57 -7.90
CA PHE A 62 15.31 4.21 -7.26
C PHE A 62 14.17 4.90 -8.01
N VAL A 63 13.16 4.14 -8.42
CA VAL A 63 11.95 4.68 -9.07
C VAL A 63 10.75 4.44 -8.16
N VAL A 64 10.16 5.50 -7.64
CA VAL A 64 8.97 5.44 -6.79
C VAL A 64 7.74 5.58 -7.66
N GLN A 65 6.92 4.54 -7.73
CA GLN A 65 5.69 4.52 -8.52
C GLN A 65 4.76 3.43 -7.99
N SER A 66 3.62 3.81 -7.44
CA SER A 66 2.51 2.88 -7.23
C SER A 66 1.83 2.58 -8.56
N THR A 67 1.29 1.38 -8.69
CA THR A 67 0.46 1.01 -9.85
C THR A 67 -1.02 1.06 -9.48
N SER A 68 -1.41 2.17 -8.83
CA SER A 68 -2.79 2.54 -8.48
C SER A 68 -3.55 3.07 -9.70
N GLN A 69 -4.84 3.37 -9.57
CA GLN A 69 -5.64 3.90 -10.68
C GLN A 69 -5.05 5.23 -11.22
N PRO A 70 -4.92 5.41 -12.56
CA PRO A 70 -5.22 4.44 -13.63
C PRO A 70 -4.11 3.37 -13.77
N GLY A 71 -4.46 2.12 -13.47
CA GLY A 71 -3.49 1.05 -13.15
C GLY A 71 -2.61 0.62 -14.32
N ASN A 72 -3.18 0.52 -15.52
CA ASN A 72 -2.44 0.08 -16.72
C ASN A 72 -1.43 1.14 -17.15
N GLU A 73 -1.86 2.38 -17.08
CA GLU A 73 -1.11 3.56 -17.42
C GLU A 73 0.11 3.69 -16.51
N HIS A 74 -0.09 3.57 -15.19
CA HIS A 74 1.01 3.59 -14.23
C HIS A 74 1.97 2.41 -14.40
N VAL A 75 1.47 1.21 -14.74
CA VAL A 75 2.31 0.06 -15.09
C VAL A 75 3.14 0.36 -16.34
N MET A 76 2.53 0.86 -17.41
CA MET A 76 3.23 1.17 -18.67
C MET A 76 4.27 2.28 -18.50
N GLU A 77 3.92 3.36 -17.79
CA GLU A 77 4.84 4.43 -17.43
C GLU A 77 6.06 3.89 -16.67
N LEU A 78 5.83 2.98 -15.71
CA LEU A 78 6.90 2.35 -14.95
C LEU A 78 7.81 1.49 -15.82
N LEU A 79 7.25 0.65 -16.69
CA LEU A 79 8.01 -0.19 -17.60
C LEU A 79 8.87 0.64 -18.56
N ILE A 80 8.32 1.72 -19.12
CA ILE A 80 9.04 2.63 -20.01
C ILE A 80 10.15 3.37 -19.26
N MET A 81 9.90 3.80 -18.01
CA MET A 81 10.92 4.43 -17.17
C MET A 81 12.08 3.48 -16.87
N ILE A 82 11.80 2.22 -16.55
CA ILE A 82 12.81 1.18 -16.34
C ILE A 82 13.65 0.96 -17.61
N ASP A 83 13.01 0.80 -18.78
CA ASP A 83 13.71 0.62 -20.05
C ASP A 83 14.60 1.84 -20.38
N ALA A 84 14.10 3.07 -20.18
CA ALA A 84 14.88 4.29 -20.38
C ALA A 84 16.12 4.34 -19.48
N LEU A 85 15.99 4.01 -18.19
CA LEU A 85 17.10 3.98 -17.23
C LEU A 85 18.14 2.90 -17.60
N LYS A 86 17.67 1.73 -18.02
CA LYS A 86 18.52 0.61 -18.46
C LYS A 86 19.34 1.00 -19.69
N ARG A 87 18.71 1.58 -20.71
CA ARG A 87 19.40 2.05 -21.93
C ARG A 87 20.33 3.22 -21.65
N ALA A 88 20.01 4.06 -20.66
CA ALA A 88 20.89 5.11 -20.15
C ALA A 88 22.06 4.59 -19.27
N SER A 89 22.24 3.27 -19.18
CA SER A 89 23.33 2.59 -18.47
C SER A 89 23.34 2.84 -16.96
N ALA A 90 22.15 2.90 -16.33
CA ALA A 90 22.04 2.77 -14.88
C ALA A 90 22.73 1.47 -14.41
N LYS A 91 23.38 1.50 -13.24
CA LYS A 91 24.07 0.32 -12.68
C LYS A 91 23.09 -0.67 -12.05
N GLU A 92 22.07 -0.14 -11.38
CA GLU A 92 21.05 -0.90 -10.67
C GLU A 92 19.74 -0.08 -10.69
N ILE A 93 18.62 -0.72 -11.00
CA ILE A 93 17.28 -0.13 -11.08
C ILE A 93 16.42 -0.78 -10.00
N ASN A 94 16.31 -0.09 -8.88
CA ASN A 94 15.47 -0.49 -7.75
C ASN A 94 14.08 0.14 -7.91
N VAL A 95 13.05 -0.69 -7.94
CA VAL A 95 11.67 -0.23 -8.15
C VAL A 95 10.94 -0.22 -6.82
N VAL A 96 10.51 0.95 -6.40
CA VAL A 96 9.76 1.16 -5.16
C VAL A 96 8.28 1.32 -5.54
N ILE A 97 7.47 0.32 -5.20
CA ILE A 97 6.05 0.22 -5.54
C ILE A 97 5.24 0.24 -4.23
N PRO A 98 4.91 1.44 -3.68
CA PRO A 98 4.21 1.54 -2.40
C PRO A 98 2.87 0.79 -2.40
N TYR A 99 2.15 0.77 -3.53
CA TYR A 99 0.97 -0.07 -3.76
C TYR A 99 1.13 -0.89 -5.03
N PHE A 100 1.20 -2.21 -4.88
CA PHE A 100 1.28 -3.16 -5.99
C PHE A 100 -0.13 -3.49 -6.51
N GLY A 101 -0.46 -2.92 -7.65
CA GLY A 101 -1.70 -3.17 -8.40
C GLY A 101 -1.74 -4.60 -8.92
N TYR A 102 -2.92 -5.08 -9.31
CA TYR A 102 -3.15 -6.48 -9.71
C TYR A 102 -2.88 -7.55 -8.63
N ALA A 103 -2.43 -7.17 -7.43
CA ALA A 103 -2.09 -8.11 -6.34
C ALA A 103 -3.25 -9.03 -5.90
N ARG A 104 -4.50 -8.63 -6.14
CA ARG A 104 -5.70 -9.46 -5.85
C ARG A 104 -5.90 -10.61 -6.86
N GLN A 105 -5.16 -10.63 -7.97
CA GLN A 105 -5.17 -11.67 -9.00
C GLN A 105 -3.88 -12.49 -8.94
N ASP A 106 -3.62 -13.09 -7.78
CA ASP A 106 -2.43 -13.86 -7.42
C ASP A 106 -2.59 -15.37 -7.66
N ARG A 107 -3.80 -15.84 -7.94
CA ARG A 107 -4.10 -17.24 -8.25
C ARG A 107 -5.27 -17.33 -9.22
N LYS A 108 -5.48 -18.52 -9.78
CA LYS A 108 -6.69 -18.84 -10.54
C LYS A 108 -7.80 -19.19 -9.57
N ALA A 109 -8.76 -18.30 -9.36
CA ALA A 109 -9.94 -18.58 -8.53
C ALA A 109 -10.96 -19.42 -9.31
N ARG A 110 -11.00 -19.27 -10.63
CA ARG A 110 -11.79 -20.08 -11.56
C ARG A 110 -10.92 -20.61 -12.71
N ALA A 111 -11.46 -21.60 -13.42
CA ALA A 111 -10.81 -22.10 -14.62
C ALA A 111 -10.62 -20.98 -15.65
N ARG A 112 -9.44 -20.96 -16.30
CA ARG A 112 -9.06 -20.03 -17.39
C ARG A 112 -8.93 -18.55 -17.01
N GLU A 113 -8.85 -18.22 -15.72
CA GLU A 113 -8.43 -16.88 -15.28
C GLU A 113 -6.90 -16.69 -15.42
N PRO A 114 -6.43 -15.44 -15.63
CA PRO A 114 -5.00 -15.12 -15.57
C PRO A 114 -4.50 -15.06 -14.12
N ILE A 115 -3.18 -15.07 -13.95
CA ILE A 115 -2.51 -14.65 -12.70
C ILE A 115 -1.85 -13.30 -13.01
N ALA A 116 -2.62 -12.22 -12.99
CA ALA A 116 -2.17 -10.91 -13.46
C ALA A 116 -1.02 -10.35 -12.62
N ALA A 117 -0.98 -10.62 -11.30
CA ALA A 117 0.15 -10.22 -10.46
C ALA A 117 1.47 -10.86 -10.95
N LYS A 118 1.45 -12.13 -11.38
CA LYS A 118 2.62 -12.81 -11.97
C LYS A 118 2.98 -12.24 -13.34
N LEU A 119 1.99 -11.86 -14.15
CA LEU A 119 2.25 -11.18 -15.42
C LEU A 119 2.98 -9.84 -15.20
N VAL A 120 2.48 -9.01 -14.28
CA VAL A 120 3.12 -7.71 -13.95
C VAL A 120 4.54 -7.93 -13.42
N ALA A 121 4.75 -8.92 -12.55
CA ALA A 121 6.08 -9.28 -12.07
C ALA A 121 7.05 -9.64 -13.23
N ASN A 122 6.61 -10.47 -14.17
CA ASN A 122 7.39 -10.83 -15.36
C ASN A 122 7.74 -9.61 -16.21
N LEU A 123 6.80 -8.68 -16.40
CA LEU A 123 7.01 -7.48 -17.20
C LEU A 123 8.07 -6.56 -16.57
N LEU A 124 8.00 -6.36 -15.24
CA LEU A 124 8.98 -5.54 -14.51
C LEU A 124 10.40 -6.13 -14.60
N GLU A 125 10.54 -7.45 -14.43
CA GLU A 125 11.82 -8.15 -14.62
C GLU A 125 12.33 -8.02 -16.06
N THR A 126 11.45 -8.23 -17.04
CA THR A 126 11.80 -8.16 -18.46
C THR A 126 12.25 -6.76 -18.87
N ALA A 127 11.58 -5.71 -18.36
CA ALA A 127 11.99 -4.33 -18.56
C ALA A 127 13.40 -4.08 -18.00
N GLY A 128 13.75 -4.73 -16.88
CA GLY A 128 15.09 -4.71 -16.29
C GLY A 128 15.14 -4.14 -14.88
N ALA A 129 14.09 -4.34 -14.08
CA ALA A 129 14.17 -4.11 -12.65
C ALA A 129 15.17 -5.08 -12.00
N ASP A 130 16.02 -4.57 -11.11
CA ASP A 130 17.00 -5.38 -10.37
C ASP A 130 16.49 -5.77 -8.97
N ARG A 131 15.54 -5.00 -8.42
CA ARG A 131 14.95 -5.20 -7.09
C ARG A 131 13.59 -4.55 -7.00
N ILE A 132 12.69 -5.14 -6.20
CA ILE A 132 11.39 -4.53 -5.84
C ILE A 132 11.36 -4.20 -4.34
N LEU A 133 10.95 -2.99 -3.98
CA LEU A 133 10.51 -2.62 -2.63
C LEU A 133 9.01 -2.37 -2.71
N THR A 134 8.21 -2.97 -1.84
CA THR A 134 6.75 -2.75 -1.84
C THR A 134 6.18 -2.80 -0.43
N VAL A 135 5.00 -2.24 -0.19
CA VAL A 135 4.36 -2.20 1.13
C VAL A 135 3.13 -3.10 1.12
N ASP A 136 2.99 -3.96 2.12
CA ASP A 136 1.82 -4.81 2.40
C ASP A 136 1.17 -5.46 1.17
N LEU A 137 1.93 -6.31 0.46
CA LEU A 137 1.40 -7.17 -0.60
C LEU A 137 0.14 -7.91 -0.14
N HIS A 138 -0.90 -7.89 -0.98
CA HIS A 138 -2.18 -8.55 -0.71
C HIS A 138 -1.99 -10.02 -0.30
N ALA A 139 -1.11 -10.72 -1.02
CA ALA A 139 -0.64 -12.06 -0.67
C ALA A 139 0.89 -12.06 -0.55
N PRO A 140 1.47 -12.50 0.59
CA PRO A 140 2.92 -12.50 0.78
C PRO A 140 3.65 -13.39 -0.24
N GLN A 141 2.96 -14.38 -0.82
CA GLN A 141 3.48 -15.29 -1.84
C GLN A 141 3.84 -14.59 -3.16
N ILE A 142 3.33 -13.37 -3.40
CA ILE A 142 3.70 -12.57 -4.59
C ILE A 142 5.21 -12.32 -4.65
N GLN A 143 5.92 -12.34 -3.51
CA GLN A 143 7.38 -12.32 -3.49
C GLN A 143 8.00 -13.44 -4.35
N GLY A 144 7.42 -14.65 -4.30
CA GLY A 144 7.85 -15.78 -5.11
C GLY A 144 7.45 -15.70 -6.58
N PHE A 145 6.75 -14.65 -7.01
CA PHE A 145 6.55 -14.38 -8.43
C PHE A 145 7.77 -13.72 -9.06
N PHE A 146 8.67 -13.16 -8.25
CA PHE A 146 9.90 -12.56 -8.72
C PHE A 146 11.09 -13.52 -8.56
N ASN A 147 12.01 -13.47 -9.51
CA ASN A 147 13.34 -14.09 -9.48
C ASN A 147 14.43 -13.10 -9.04
N ILE A 148 14.07 -11.82 -8.91
CA ILE A 148 14.90 -10.75 -8.33
C ILE A 148 14.56 -10.54 -6.85
N PRO A 149 15.44 -9.92 -6.05
CA PRO A 149 15.14 -9.60 -4.66
C PRO A 149 13.88 -8.73 -4.50
N VAL A 150 13.02 -9.12 -3.56
CA VAL A 150 11.82 -8.37 -3.16
C VAL A 150 11.89 -8.08 -1.66
N ASP A 151 11.74 -6.82 -1.31
CA ASP A 151 11.71 -6.35 0.08
C ASP A 151 10.25 -5.96 0.44
N PRO A 152 9.47 -6.85 1.09
CA PRO A 152 8.06 -6.64 1.44
C PRO A 152 7.92 -5.85 2.76
N LEU A 153 7.94 -4.53 2.67
CA LEU A 153 7.76 -3.62 3.81
C LEU A 153 6.35 -3.75 4.41
N GLN A 154 6.24 -3.49 5.72
CA GLN A 154 4.97 -3.60 6.45
C GLN A 154 4.52 -2.23 6.95
N GLY A 155 3.31 -1.82 6.57
CA GLY A 155 2.68 -0.59 7.07
C GLY A 155 2.00 -0.77 8.43
N LEU A 156 1.73 -2.02 8.83
CA LEU A 156 1.02 -2.33 10.08
C LEU A 156 1.66 -1.71 11.35
N PRO A 157 2.99 -1.70 11.55
CA PRO A 157 3.60 -1.06 12.72
C PRO A 157 3.31 0.45 12.81
N LEU A 158 3.21 1.14 11.67
CA LEU A 158 2.85 2.56 11.62
C LEU A 158 1.41 2.78 12.08
N LEU A 159 0.48 1.96 11.59
CA LEU A 159 -0.93 1.97 12.01
C LEU A 159 -1.07 1.62 13.50
N ALA A 160 -0.36 0.60 13.97
CA ALA A 160 -0.36 0.20 15.37
C ALA A 160 0.11 1.33 16.30
N ARG A 161 1.23 1.98 15.95
CA ARG A 161 1.75 3.13 16.71
C ARG A 161 0.73 4.28 16.79
N TYR A 162 -0.03 4.53 15.72
CA TYR A 162 -1.09 5.54 15.74
C TYR A 162 -2.16 5.23 16.80
N PHE A 163 -2.69 4.00 16.81
CA PHE A 163 -3.74 3.62 17.75
C PHE A 163 -3.24 3.45 19.20
N LEU A 164 -1.98 3.03 19.39
CA LEU A 164 -1.33 3.02 20.71
C LEU A 164 -1.30 4.43 21.31
N ASN A 165 -0.90 5.43 20.53
CA ASN A 165 -0.88 6.83 20.97
C ASN A 165 -2.29 7.39 21.21
N LYS A 166 -3.30 6.83 20.54
CA LYS A 166 -4.70 7.24 20.70
C LYS A 166 -5.32 6.75 22.02
N ALA A 167 -4.70 5.75 22.66
CA ALA A 167 -5.08 5.22 23.99
C ALA A 167 -6.58 4.85 24.08
N LEU A 168 -7.03 3.99 23.16
CA LEU A 168 -8.41 3.51 23.12
C LEU A 168 -8.79 2.71 24.38
N LYS A 169 -10.08 2.78 24.76
CA LYS A 169 -10.64 2.08 25.91
C LYS A 169 -11.06 0.66 25.51
N GLN A 170 -10.40 -0.34 26.08
CA GLN A 170 -10.68 -1.76 25.85
C GLN A 170 -10.79 -2.10 24.35
N PRO A 171 -9.76 -1.81 23.53
CA PRO A 171 -9.84 -2.00 22.09
C PRO A 171 -10.12 -3.46 21.73
N VAL A 172 -10.81 -3.68 20.61
CA VAL A 172 -10.95 -5.00 19.97
C VAL A 172 -10.61 -4.88 18.49
N ILE A 173 -9.75 -5.76 17.98
CA ILE A 173 -9.33 -5.72 16.58
C ILE A 173 -10.23 -6.62 15.76
N VAL A 174 -10.86 -6.05 14.73
CA VAL A 174 -11.88 -6.74 13.93
C VAL A 174 -11.35 -7.02 12.53
N ALA A 175 -11.30 -8.30 12.14
CA ALA A 175 -11.11 -8.68 10.75
C ALA A 175 -12.45 -8.59 10.01
N PRO A 176 -12.56 -7.81 8.92
CA PRO A 176 -13.84 -7.64 8.21
C PRO A 176 -14.24 -8.87 7.37
N ASN A 177 -13.37 -9.88 7.31
CA ASN A 177 -13.56 -11.18 6.68
C ASN A 177 -12.53 -12.20 7.22
N HIS A 178 -12.71 -13.48 6.89
CA HIS A 178 -11.80 -14.55 7.34
C HIS A 178 -10.37 -14.41 6.83
N SER A 179 -10.16 -13.93 5.60
CA SER A 179 -8.81 -13.76 5.02
C SER A 179 -7.96 -12.72 5.76
N GLY A 180 -8.58 -11.74 6.41
CA GLY A 180 -7.89 -10.71 7.19
C GLY A 180 -7.50 -11.12 8.62
N LEU A 181 -7.86 -12.32 9.09
CA LEU A 181 -7.67 -12.74 10.49
C LEU A 181 -6.20 -12.69 10.94
N GLY A 182 -5.27 -13.11 10.08
CA GLY A 182 -3.84 -13.06 10.40
C GLY A 182 -3.34 -11.63 10.61
N ARG A 183 -3.88 -10.67 9.86
CA ARG A 183 -3.55 -9.24 9.99
C ARG A 183 -4.16 -8.63 11.24
N ALA A 184 -5.42 -8.95 11.53
CA ALA A 184 -6.07 -8.54 12.77
C ALA A 184 -5.33 -9.05 14.00
N ARG A 185 -4.88 -10.32 13.99
CA ARG A 185 -4.07 -10.89 15.07
C ARG A 185 -2.76 -10.13 15.30
N ARG A 186 -2.02 -9.80 14.24
CA ARG A 186 -0.77 -9.02 14.37
C ARG A 186 -1.01 -7.63 14.96
N LEU A 187 -2.06 -6.92 14.52
CA LEU A 187 -2.39 -5.62 15.11
C LEU A 187 -2.80 -5.76 16.58
N ALA A 188 -3.52 -6.82 16.91
CA ALA A 188 -3.95 -7.13 18.27
C ALA A 188 -2.78 -7.42 19.20
N GLU A 189 -1.71 -8.07 18.70
CA GLU A 189 -0.46 -8.28 19.45
C GLU A 189 0.23 -6.96 19.79
N TYR A 190 0.24 -5.97 18.88
CA TYR A 190 0.80 -4.64 19.18
C TYR A 190 -0.01 -3.87 20.23
N LEU A 191 -1.34 -4.02 20.22
CA LEU A 191 -2.26 -3.26 21.07
C LEU A 191 -2.64 -4.00 22.37
N ASP A 192 -2.12 -5.21 22.59
CA ASP A 192 -2.54 -6.12 23.67
C ASP A 192 -4.08 -6.24 23.76
N ALA A 193 -4.70 -6.53 22.62
CA ALA A 193 -6.15 -6.51 22.43
C ALA A 193 -6.70 -7.89 22.02
N PRO A 194 -7.97 -8.22 22.33
CA PRO A 194 -8.63 -9.36 21.72
C PRO A 194 -8.93 -9.12 20.23
N ILE A 195 -9.20 -10.22 19.51
CA ILE A 195 -9.67 -10.18 18.13
C ILE A 195 -11.15 -10.56 18.03
N ALA A 196 -11.81 -10.00 17.03
CA ALA A 196 -13.11 -10.44 16.53
C ALA A 196 -13.08 -10.51 14.99
N PHE A 197 -14.07 -11.13 14.39
CA PHE A 197 -14.21 -11.12 12.93
C PHE A 197 -15.65 -11.19 12.48
N ILE A 198 -15.88 -10.77 11.24
CA ILE A 198 -17.19 -10.81 10.60
C ILE A 198 -17.32 -12.12 9.81
N ASP A 199 -18.19 -13.02 10.27
CA ASP A 199 -18.61 -14.22 9.55
C ASP A 199 -19.75 -13.86 8.59
N LYS A 200 -19.42 -13.80 7.29
CA LYS A 200 -20.38 -13.53 6.23
C LYS A 200 -20.85 -14.86 5.66
N ARG A 201 -22.12 -15.18 5.85
CA ARG A 201 -22.75 -16.33 5.21
C ARG A 201 -23.58 -15.84 4.04
N HIS A 202 -23.35 -16.43 2.88
CA HIS A 202 -24.24 -16.30 1.74
C HIS A 202 -25.25 -17.44 1.83
N PRO A 203 -26.46 -17.21 2.40
CA PRO A 203 -27.55 -18.16 2.24
C PRO A 203 -27.93 -18.28 0.76
N GLU A 204 -28.82 -19.21 0.46
CA GLU A 204 -29.30 -19.50 -0.89
C GLU A 204 -29.73 -18.23 -1.66
N PRO A 205 -29.67 -18.25 -3.01
CA PRO A 205 -30.12 -17.13 -3.83
C PRO A 205 -31.52 -16.64 -3.42
N GLY A 206 -31.63 -15.36 -3.07
CA GLY A 206 -32.89 -14.74 -2.64
C GLY A 206 -33.01 -14.43 -1.14
N PHE A 207 -32.08 -14.89 -0.31
CA PHE A 207 -32.02 -14.54 1.11
C PHE A 207 -31.02 -13.40 1.38
N PRO A 208 -31.32 -12.48 2.32
CA PRO A 208 -30.39 -11.43 2.73
C PRO A 208 -29.13 -12.06 3.35
N GLN A 209 -27.97 -11.47 3.06
CA GLN A 209 -26.68 -11.93 3.58
C GLN A 209 -26.70 -11.91 5.11
N ALA A 210 -26.46 -13.06 5.75
CA ALA A 210 -26.34 -13.13 7.19
C ALA A 210 -24.93 -12.69 7.59
N VAL A 211 -24.85 -11.71 8.48
CA VAL A 211 -23.60 -11.12 8.96
C VAL A 211 -23.55 -11.30 10.47
N ASN A 212 -22.63 -12.15 10.93
CA ASN A 212 -22.44 -12.40 12.36
C ASN A 212 -21.09 -11.84 12.81
N VAL A 213 -21.07 -11.26 14.01
CA VAL A 213 -19.83 -10.89 14.69
C VAL A 213 -19.40 -12.06 15.57
N VAL A 214 -18.18 -12.56 15.36
CA VAL A 214 -17.58 -13.61 16.17
C VAL A 214 -16.48 -13.01 17.03
N GLY A 215 -16.67 -13.08 18.35
CA GLY A 215 -15.80 -12.44 19.35
C GLY A 215 -16.60 -11.50 20.26
N ASP A 216 -16.03 -11.16 21.42
CA ASP A 216 -16.66 -10.23 22.37
C ASP A 216 -16.34 -8.78 21.97
N THR A 217 -17.35 -8.05 21.50
CA THR A 217 -17.23 -6.66 21.02
C THR A 217 -18.11 -5.66 21.76
N GLU A 218 -19.05 -6.11 22.60
CA GLU A 218 -20.04 -5.23 23.24
C GLU A 218 -19.34 -4.21 24.17
N GLY A 219 -19.67 -2.93 24.02
CA GLY A 219 -19.11 -1.84 24.83
C GLY A 219 -17.63 -1.51 24.59
N ARG A 220 -16.98 -2.17 23.63
CA ARG A 220 -15.55 -1.98 23.28
C ARG A 220 -15.35 -0.99 22.13
N GLU A 221 -14.17 -0.39 22.04
CA GLU A 221 -13.77 0.39 20.87
C GLU A 221 -13.18 -0.54 19.79
N ALA A 222 -13.93 -0.73 18.70
CA ALA A 222 -13.56 -1.66 17.64
C ALA A 222 -12.66 -1.00 16.59
N ILE A 223 -11.60 -1.70 16.17
CA ILE A 223 -10.72 -1.28 15.07
C ILE A 223 -10.82 -2.31 13.95
N ILE A 224 -11.49 -1.95 12.85
CA ILE A 224 -11.52 -2.77 11.64
C ILE A 224 -10.18 -2.59 10.91
N VAL A 225 -9.49 -3.69 10.60
CA VAL A 225 -8.20 -3.65 9.89
C VAL A 225 -8.22 -4.50 8.64
N ASP A 226 -7.78 -3.91 7.52
CA ASP A 226 -7.58 -4.61 6.25
C ASP A 226 -6.28 -4.14 5.55
N ASP A 227 -5.81 -4.82 4.51
CA ASP A 227 -4.66 -4.33 3.73
C ASP A 227 -5.03 -3.11 2.88
N LEU A 228 -6.26 -3.10 2.34
CA LEU A 228 -6.74 -2.05 1.47
C LEU A 228 -8.23 -1.78 1.68
N ILE A 229 -8.67 -0.57 1.32
CA ILE A 229 -10.09 -0.24 1.20
C ILE A 229 -10.34 0.19 -0.25
N ASP A 230 -11.09 -0.62 -1.00
CA ASP A 230 -11.44 -0.36 -2.41
C ASP A 230 -12.81 0.34 -2.52
N THR A 231 -13.90 -0.41 -2.71
CA THR A 231 -15.26 0.18 -2.81
C THR A 231 -15.90 0.49 -1.44
N ALA A 232 -15.14 0.34 -0.36
CA ALA A 232 -15.56 0.38 1.03
C ALA A 232 -16.69 -0.58 1.47
N ALA A 233 -17.27 -1.40 0.58
CA ALA A 233 -18.41 -2.27 0.92
C ALA A 233 -18.14 -3.22 2.09
N THR A 234 -16.93 -3.79 2.14
CA THR A 234 -16.56 -4.76 3.17
C THR A 234 -16.39 -4.11 4.54
N VAL A 235 -15.76 -2.94 4.61
CA VAL A 235 -15.52 -2.21 5.87
C VAL A 235 -16.81 -1.59 6.39
N THR A 236 -17.69 -1.07 5.53
CA THR A 236 -18.96 -0.49 5.99
C THR A 236 -19.96 -1.55 6.43
N LEU A 237 -20.00 -2.71 5.78
CA LEU A 237 -20.79 -3.85 6.26
C LEU A 237 -20.32 -4.30 7.66
N ALA A 238 -19.01 -4.37 7.86
CA ALA A 238 -18.45 -4.70 9.17
C ALA A 238 -18.79 -3.64 10.23
N ALA A 239 -18.69 -2.36 9.88
CA ALA A 239 -19.04 -1.26 10.78
C ALA A 239 -20.51 -1.30 11.21
N ASN A 240 -21.44 -1.54 10.28
CA ASN A 240 -22.86 -1.66 10.61
C ASN A 240 -23.14 -2.86 11.54
N ALA A 241 -22.56 -4.02 11.26
CA ALA A 241 -22.70 -5.20 12.11
C ALA A 241 -22.14 -4.97 13.52
N LEU A 242 -21.01 -4.26 13.64
CA LEU A 242 -20.43 -3.89 14.93
C LEU A 242 -21.33 -2.90 15.70
N GLN A 243 -21.94 -1.94 15.00
CA GLN A 243 -22.89 -1.00 15.60
C GLN A 243 -24.11 -1.74 16.18
N GLU A 244 -24.65 -2.72 15.46
CA GLU A 244 -25.73 -3.60 15.95
C GLU A 244 -25.30 -4.44 17.16
N ASN A 245 -24.02 -4.81 17.23
CA ASN A 245 -23.39 -5.50 18.37
C ASN A 245 -22.92 -4.53 19.48
N LYS A 246 -23.40 -3.29 19.47
CA LYS A 246 -23.27 -2.29 20.56
C LYS A 246 -21.82 -2.00 20.99
N VAL A 247 -20.90 -1.94 20.03
CA VAL A 247 -19.56 -1.35 20.24
C VAL A 247 -19.68 0.11 20.69
N SER A 248 -18.72 0.61 21.47
CA SER A 248 -18.73 2.00 21.94
C SER A 248 -18.25 3.01 20.89
N ALA A 249 -17.35 2.60 20.01
CA ALA A 249 -16.87 3.37 18.88
C ALA A 249 -16.28 2.43 17.82
N ILE A 250 -16.28 2.87 16.56
CA ILE A 250 -15.72 2.12 15.44
C ILE A 250 -14.65 2.95 14.75
N TYR A 251 -13.48 2.36 14.61
CA TYR A 251 -12.36 2.85 13.84
C TYR A 251 -12.13 1.90 12.66
N ALA A 252 -11.59 2.42 11.57
CA ALA A 252 -11.12 1.60 10.47
C ALA A 252 -9.70 1.97 10.11
N CYS A 253 -8.90 1.01 9.68
CA CYS A 253 -7.59 1.29 9.11
C CYS A 253 -7.21 0.35 7.99
N CYS A 254 -6.42 0.86 7.05
CA CYS A 254 -5.78 0.06 6.02
C CYS A 254 -4.47 0.69 5.57
N THR A 255 -3.63 -0.11 4.92
CA THR A 255 -2.42 0.41 4.31
C THR A 255 -2.77 1.17 3.03
N HIS A 256 -3.55 0.58 2.13
CA HIS A 256 -3.78 1.14 0.80
C HIS A 256 -5.20 1.74 0.64
N PRO A 257 -5.33 3.08 0.54
CA PRO A 257 -6.62 3.72 0.32
C PRO A 257 -6.97 3.74 -1.18
N VAL A 258 -7.40 2.60 -1.73
CA VAL A 258 -7.77 2.48 -3.15
C VAL A 258 -9.02 3.31 -3.49
N LEU A 259 -10.02 3.30 -2.62
CA LEU A 259 -11.18 4.21 -2.60
C LEU A 259 -11.85 4.44 -3.96
N THR A 260 -12.24 3.37 -4.67
CA THR A 260 -12.92 3.49 -5.97
C THR A 260 -14.44 3.52 -5.87
N GLY A 261 -15.09 4.10 -6.89
CA GLY A 261 -16.54 4.11 -7.04
C GLY A 261 -17.24 4.78 -5.83
N PRO A 262 -18.24 4.14 -5.19
CA PRO A 262 -19.02 4.74 -4.11
C PRO A 262 -18.31 4.70 -2.74
N ALA A 263 -16.98 4.52 -2.71
CA ALA A 263 -16.23 4.34 -1.47
C ALA A 263 -16.40 5.54 -0.53
N ILE A 264 -16.25 6.76 -1.05
CA ILE A 264 -16.34 7.99 -0.26
C ILE A 264 -17.73 8.16 0.34
N GLU A 265 -18.79 8.02 -0.48
CA GLU A 265 -20.18 8.09 -0.03
C GLU A 265 -20.47 7.05 1.06
N ARG A 266 -20.03 5.81 0.86
CA ARG A 266 -20.20 4.72 1.84
C ARG A 266 -19.50 5.02 3.15
N LEU A 267 -18.28 5.53 3.11
CA LEU A 267 -17.50 5.86 4.31
C LEU A 267 -18.09 7.06 5.07
N GLN A 268 -18.67 8.04 4.36
CA GLN A 268 -19.38 9.17 4.97
C GLN A 268 -20.65 8.74 5.72
N MET A 269 -21.39 7.78 5.17
CA MET A 269 -22.63 7.29 5.77
C MET A 269 -22.41 6.21 6.84
N ALA A 270 -21.23 5.58 6.86
CA ALA A 270 -20.93 4.50 7.80
C ALA A 270 -20.74 5.04 9.23
N PRO A 271 -21.07 4.24 10.25
CA PRO A 271 -20.90 4.61 11.66
C PRO A 271 -19.42 4.50 12.11
N ILE A 272 -18.50 5.02 11.31
CA ILE A 272 -17.05 4.98 11.56
C ILE A 272 -16.60 6.35 12.08
N LYS A 273 -16.05 6.36 13.29
CA LYS A 273 -15.57 7.56 13.97
C LYS A 273 -14.34 8.16 13.28
N GLU A 274 -13.42 7.31 12.83
CA GLU A 274 -12.21 7.73 12.13
C GLU A 274 -11.66 6.59 11.27
N ILE A 275 -11.16 6.95 10.09
CA ILE A 275 -10.55 6.05 9.12
C ILE A 275 -9.07 6.44 9.00
N VAL A 276 -8.17 5.51 9.27
CA VAL A 276 -6.72 5.75 9.28
C VAL A 276 -6.06 4.99 8.14
N VAL A 277 -5.48 5.71 7.19
CA VAL A 277 -4.85 5.12 6.00
C VAL A 277 -3.40 5.58 5.87
N THR A 278 -2.63 5.00 4.94
CA THR A 278 -1.31 5.53 4.57
C THR A 278 -1.35 6.29 3.26
N ASN A 279 -0.33 7.09 2.96
CA ASN A 279 -0.15 7.74 1.65
C ASN A 279 0.54 6.86 0.58
N THR A 280 0.39 5.53 0.64
CA THR A 280 0.89 4.61 -0.43
C THR A 280 0.19 4.83 -1.78
N ILE A 281 -1.02 5.39 -1.76
CA ILE A 281 -1.77 5.87 -2.92
C ILE A 281 -2.05 7.35 -2.68
N GLU A 282 -1.68 8.19 -3.63
CA GLU A 282 -2.03 9.61 -3.61
C GLU A 282 -3.56 9.78 -3.72
N LEU A 283 -4.13 10.59 -2.82
CA LEU A 283 -5.56 10.85 -2.76
C LEU A 283 -5.88 12.20 -3.38
N ASP A 284 -6.75 12.18 -4.39
CA ASP A 284 -7.35 13.37 -4.96
C ASP A 284 -8.18 14.13 -3.91
N GLU A 285 -8.38 15.43 -4.09
CA GLU A 285 -9.12 16.28 -3.14
C GLU A 285 -10.57 15.80 -2.92
N ASP A 286 -11.22 15.23 -3.94
CA ASP A 286 -12.58 14.69 -3.88
C ASP A 286 -12.68 13.37 -3.10
N LYS A 287 -11.54 12.71 -2.83
CA LYS A 287 -11.46 11.48 -2.02
C LYS A 287 -11.20 11.76 -0.54
N LYS A 288 -11.14 13.03 -0.13
CA LYS A 288 -10.95 13.39 1.28
C LYS A 288 -12.28 13.37 2.01
N VAL A 289 -12.40 12.46 2.97
CA VAL A 289 -13.54 12.36 3.90
C VAL A 289 -13.21 13.11 5.19
N GLY A 290 -14.19 13.76 5.82
CA GLY A 290 -13.96 14.59 7.02
C GLY A 290 -13.38 13.84 8.23
N ASN A 291 -13.54 12.53 8.29
CA ASN A 291 -13.03 11.63 9.33
C ASN A 291 -11.84 10.76 8.85
N LEU A 292 -11.16 11.15 7.75
CA LEU A 292 -10.00 10.43 7.21
C LEU A 292 -8.69 11.03 7.73
N THR A 293 -7.85 10.19 8.33
CA THR A 293 -6.48 10.50 8.75
C THR A 293 -5.50 9.76 7.86
N VAL A 294 -4.57 10.49 7.22
CA VAL A 294 -3.54 9.92 6.34
C VAL A 294 -2.19 9.97 7.05
N LEU A 295 -1.60 8.80 7.28
CA LEU A 295 -0.26 8.64 7.82
C LEU A 295 0.78 8.55 6.71
N SER A 296 1.93 9.20 6.90
CA SER A 296 3.01 9.08 5.94
C SER A 296 3.79 7.78 6.10
N ILE A 297 3.92 7.03 5.00
CA ILE A 297 4.82 5.88 4.87
C ILE A 297 6.25 6.28 4.44
N ALA A 298 6.49 7.56 4.14
CA ALA A 298 7.77 8.04 3.65
C ALA A 298 8.95 7.72 4.60
N PRO A 299 8.83 7.80 5.93
CA PRO A 299 9.93 7.41 6.83
C PRO A 299 10.35 5.96 6.67
N LEU A 300 9.40 5.04 6.49
CA LEU A 300 9.67 3.62 6.26
C LEU A 300 10.36 3.40 4.91
N LEU A 301 9.83 4.02 3.85
CA LEU A 301 10.40 3.91 2.50
C LEU A 301 11.79 4.53 2.41
N ALA A 302 12.01 5.70 3.02
CA ALA A 302 13.31 6.36 3.06
C ALA A 302 14.35 5.49 3.77
N GLU A 303 14.03 4.96 4.95
CA GLU A 303 14.93 4.06 5.68
C GLU A 303 15.25 2.79 4.88
N ALA A 304 14.26 2.19 4.21
CA ALA A 304 14.47 1.03 3.35
C ALA A 304 15.37 1.33 2.15
N ILE A 305 15.10 2.43 1.42
CA ILE A 305 15.91 2.90 0.29
C ILE A 305 17.35 3.16 0.73
N TYR A 306 17.53 3.82 1.88
CA TYR A 306 18.84 4.11 2.44
C TYR A 306 19.63 2.83 2.75
N ARG A 307 19.00 1.85 3.40
CA ARG A 307 19.62 0.57 3.74
C ARG A 307 20.00 -0.23 2.50
N VAL A 308 19.11 -0.31 1.52
CA VAL A 308 19.39 -0.97 0.23
C VAL A 308 20.58 -0.29 -0.46
N HIS A 309 20.59 1.04 -0.52
CA HIS A 309 21.69 1.78 -1.13
C HIS A 309 23.04 1.52 -0.44
N ARG A 310 23.04 1.44 0.90
CA ARG A 310 24.20 1.20 1.76
C ARG A 310 24.54 -0.27 1.98
N GLU A 311 23.83 -1.19 1.33
CA GLU A 311 24.01 -2.65 1.47
C GLU A 311 23.87 -3.12 2.93
N GLN A 312 22.97 -2.47 3.68
CA GLN A 312 22.63 -2.80 5.06
C GLN A 312 21.40 -3.70 5.10
N SER A 313 21.24 -4.46 6.18
CA SER A 313 20.06 -5.31 6.35
C SER A 313 18.79 -4.47 6.48
N VAL A 314 17.79 -4.80 5.67
CA VAL A 314 16.40 -4.29 5.78
C VAL A 314 15.56 -5.11 6.77
N SER A 315 16.07 -6.26 7.24
CA SER A 315 15.28 -7.19 8.08
C SER A 315 14.79 -6.58 9.39
N THR A 316 15.53 -5.61 9.93
CA THR A 316 15.16 -4.92 11.17
C THR A 316 14.01 -3.93 10.99
N LEU A 317 13.57 -3.65 9.76
CA LEU A 317 12.40 -2.80 9.51
C LEU A 317 11.08 -3.56 9.62
N PHE A 318 11.14 -4.89 9.73
CA PHE A 318 9.97 -5.76 9.87
C PHE A 318 9.64 -6.10 11.34
N GLN A 319 10.37 -5.52 12.30
CA GLN A 319 10.25 -5.75 13.75
C GLN A 319 9.67 -4.53 14.46
#